data_AF-A0AAW1DTT9-F1
#
_entry.id   AF-A0AAW1DTT9-F1
#
_cell.length_a   1.000
_cell.length_b   1.000
_cell.length_c   1.000
_cell.angle_alpha   90.00
_cell.angle_beta   90.00
_cell.angle_gamma   90.00
#
_symmetry.space_group_name_H-M   'P 1'
#
loop_
_entity.id
_entity.type
_entity.pdbx_description
1 polymer ?
#
loop_
_entity_poly.entity_id
_entity_poly.type
_entity_poly.pdbx_seq_one_letter_code
_entity_poly.pdbx_strand_id
1 'polypeptide(L)'
;MTTEKTAYAPAQTCLEPLLLVVSWLLVVNLLLVVSWLLVVNLLLVVSWLLVVNLLLVVSLLLVVSLLLVVNLLVVVSLLLVVSLLLVVYLLLVVSLLLVVYLLLLVVSLLLVVSLLLVVSLLLVVNLLVVVSLLLVVSLLLVVSLLLVVYLLLVVSLLLVVYLLLLVVSLLLVGFNGNFSDDVYHSEEDPPPFHENQDFDFGLDNKSIRRAFIRKVFLVLTAQLMVTFAFVAVFTFVDQVKSFVLVNTWTYFVSYAIFFVSVCVISCCGSVRRRHPWNLVALSVLTLSMSYMVGMIASFHDTDTVVMAVGITAVVCFTVVIFSLQTKYDFTSCYGVLFVCLIVLIIFGILCIFIRDRILHIVYAGLGALLFTCFLAVDTQMLLGNKELSLSPEEYVFAALNLYTDIINIFLYLLAIIGRARGG
;
A
#
# COMPACT_ATOMS: atom_id res chain seq x y z
N MET A 1 -131.42 -141.12 -82.58
CA MET A 1 -130.16 -141.87 -82.75
C MET A 1 -129.13 -141.19 -81.85
N THR A 2 -128.79 -141.75 -80.67
CA THR A 2 -127.59 -142.61 -80.41
C THR A 2 -126.29 -141.76 -80.50
N THR A 3 -125.25 -141.77 -79.64
CA THR A 3 -124.70 -142.63 -78.57
C THR A 3 -123.42 -141.92 -78.01
N GLU A 4 -123.08 -142.13 -76.71
CA GLU A 4 -121.72 -142.36 -76.12
C GLU A 4 -120.64 -141.25 -75.81
N LYS A 5 -120.31 -141.13 -74.49
CA LYS A 5 -119.03 -140.93 -73.68
C LYS A 5 -117.94 -139.81 -73.87
N THR A 6 -117.65 -139.16 -72.71
CA THR A 6 -116.36 -138.74 -72.01
C THR A 6 -115.21 -137.91 -72.66
N ALA A 7 -114.75 -136.82 -71.98
CA ALA A 7 -113.34 -136.42 -71.62
C ALA A 7 -113.19 -134.92 -71.13
N TYR A 8 -111.98 -134.42 -70.80
CA TYR A 8 -111.56 -133.52 -69.67
C TYR A 8 -110.84 -132.18 -70.07
N ALA A 9 -111.11 -131.04 -69.35
CA ALA A 9 -110.33 -129.78 -69.02
C ALA A 9 -109.70 -128.81 -70.10
N PRO A 10 -109.17 -127.56 -69.80
CA PRO A 10 -109.53 -126.43 -68.88
C PRO A 10 -109.34 -124.94 -69.42
N ALA A 11 -109.73 -123.94 -68.58
CA ALA A 11 -109.21 -122.57 -68.32
C ALA A 11 -109.40 -121.34 -69.27
N GLN A 12 -109.62 -120.16 -68.64
CA GLN A 12 -109.15 -118.78 -68.99
C GLN A 12 -110.21 -117.73 -69.43
N THR A 13 -110.48 -116.73 -68.57
CA THR A 13 -110.66 -115.27 -68.88
C THR A 13 -111.16 -114.47 -67.64
N CYS A 14 -110.22 -113.97 -66.84
CA CYS A 14 -110.43 -112.96 -65.78
C CYS A 14 -109.22 -112.00 -65.83
N LEU A 15 -109.18 -110.99 -66.71
CA LEU A 15 -108.00 -110.12 -66.81
C LEU A 15 -108.23 -108.70 -67.40
N GLU A 16 -109.40 -108.08 -67.22
CA GLU A 16 -109.59 -106.66 -67.60
C GLU A 16 -109.53 -105.63 -66.43
N PRO A 17 -110.01 -105.90 -65.19
CA PRO A 17 -110.02 -104.86 -64.16
C PRO A 17 -108.67 -104.63 -63.44
N LEU A 18 -107.71 -105.57 -63.55
CA LEU A 18 -106.41 -105.49 -62.87
C LEU A 18 -105.41 -104.56 -63.57
N LEU A 19 -105.50 -104.44 -64.90
CA LEU A 19 -104.54 -103.68 -65.71
C LEU A 19 -104.76 -102.15 -65.60
N LEU A 20 -106.02 -101.72 -65.45
CA LEU A 20 -106.37 -100.32 -65.20
C LEU A 20 -105.91 -99.84 -63.82
N VAL A 21 -106.05 -100.65 -62.77
CA VAL A 21 -105.61 -100.28 -61.41
C VAL A 21 -104.09 -100.13 -61.36
N VAL A 22 -103.33 -101.07 -61.94
CA VAL A 22 -101.86 -100.99 -61.98
C VAL A 22 -101.39 -99.78 -62.79
N SER A 23 -102.03 -99.49 -63.92
CA SER A 23 -101.72 -98.29 -64.73
C SER A 23 -102.03 -96.99 -63.98
N TRP A 24 -103.18 -96.92 -63.29
CA TRP A 24 -103.56 -95.76 -62.47
C TRP A 24 -102.60 -95.54 -61.30
N LEU A 25 -102.21 -96.61 -60.62
CA LEU A 25 -101.29 -96.58 -59.48
C LEU A 25 -99.87 -96.20 -59.92
N LEU A 26 -99.41 -96.65 -61.09
CA LEU A 26 -98.16 -96.19 -61.71
C LEU A 26 -98.19 -94.71 -62.06
N VAL A 27 -99.29 -94.21 -62.64
CA VAL A 27 -99.44 -92.79 -62.98
C VAL A 27 -99.46 -91.92 -61.73
N VAL A 28 -100.19 -92.31 -60.69
CA VAL A 28 -100.23 -91.58 -59.40
C VAL A 28 -98.84 -91.57 -58.75
N ASN A 29 -98.13 -92.71 -58.74
CA ASN A 29 -96.80 -92.79 -58.16
C ASN A 29 -95.78 -91.96 -58.97
N LEU A 30 -95.87 -91.98 -60.31
CA LEU A 30 -95.06 -91.12 -61.17
C LEU A 30 -95.37 -89.63 -60.92
N LEU A 31 -96.64 -89.25 -60.74
CA LEU A 31 -97.03 -87.87 -60.42
C LEU A 31 -96.51 -87.41 -59.06
N LEU A 32 -96.55 -88.30 -58.06
CA LEU A 32 -96.01 -88.04 -56.72
C LEU A 32 -94.49 -87.87 -56.77
N VAL A 33 -93.78 -88.73 -57.52
CA VAL A 33 -92.33 -88.61 -57.73
C VAL A 33 -91.99 -87.30 -58.43
N VAL A 34 -92.70 -86.94 -59.50
CA VAL A 34 -92.49 -85.67 -60.22
C VAL A 34 -92.77 -84.46 -59.32
N SER A 35 -93.83 -84.51 -58.51
CA SER A 35 -94.14 -83.45 -57.54
C SER A 35 -93.05 -83.33 -56.47
N TRP A 36 -92.56 -84.46 -55.94
CA TRP A 36 -91.43 -84.48 -55.01
C TRP A 36 -90.16 -83.91 -55.63
N LEU A 37 -89.87 -84.27 -56.88
CA LEU A 37 -88.69 -83.81 -57.61
C LEU A 37 -88.75 -82.29 -57.87
N LEU A 38 -89.93 -81.75 -58.18
CA LEU A 38 -90.17 -80.31 -58.30
C LEU A 38 -89.95 -79.58 -56.96
N VAL A 39 -90.45 -80.13 -55.85
CA VAL A 39 -90.24 -79.56 -54.52
C VAL A 39 -88.75 -79.57 -54.14
N VAL A 40 -88.04 -80.67 -54.38
CA VAL A 40 -86.59 -80.76 -54.12
C VAL A 40 -85.82 -79.76 -54.98
N ASN A 41 -86.14 -79.63 -56.27
CA ASN A 41 -85.49 -78.68 -57.16
C ASN A 41 -85.78 -77.23 -56.73
N LEU A 42 -87.01 -76.92 -56.34
CA LEU A 42 -87.38 -75.61 -55.79
C LEU A 42 -86.60 -75.30 -54.50
N LEU A 43 -86.47 -76.28 -53.60
CA LEU A 43 -85.66 -76.16 -52.37
C LEU A 43 -84.19 -75.89 -52.69
N LEU A 44 -83.61 -76.61 -53.65
CA LEU A 44 -82.23 -76.40 -54.09
C LEU A 44 -82.03 -74.98 -54.67
N VAL A 45 -82.97 -74.48 -55.48
CA VAL A 45 -82.92 -73.11 -56.01
C VAL A 45 -83.00 -72.08 -54.87
N VAL A 46 -83.89 -72.27 -53.90
CA VAL A 46 -84.00 -71.37 -52.74
C VAL A 46 -82.73 -71.41 -51.89
N SER A 47 -82.17 -72.59 -51.61
CA SER A 47 -80.88 -72.73 -50.91
C SER A 47 -79.75 -72.05 -51.68
N TRP A 48 -79.69 -72.21 -53.00
CA TRP A 48 -78.68 -71.56 -53.83
C TRP A 48 -78.83 -70.04 -53.83
N LEU A 49 -80.07 -69.53 -53.91
CA LEU A 49 -80.36 -68.09 -53.86
C LEU A 49 -80.04 -67.48 -52.49
N LEU A 50 -80.26 -68.21 -51.40
CA LEU A 50 -79.81 -67.80 -50.06
C LEU A 50 -78.29 -67.72 -49.96
N VAL A 51 -77.56 -68.69 -50.52
CA VAL A 51 -76.08 -68.66 -50.55
C VAL A 51 -75.57 -67.47 -51.36
N VAL A 52 -76.15 -67.20 -52.53
CA VAL A 52 -75.79 -66.04 -53.37
C VAL A 52 -76.07 -64.72 -52.65
N ASN A 53 -77.24 -64.57 -52.01
CA ASN A 53 -77.55 -63.38 -51.22
C ASN A 53 -76.60 -63.21 -50.04
N LEU A 54 -76.27 -64.29 -49.33
CA LEU A 54 -75.32 -64.25 -48.22
C LEU A 54 -73.93 -63.83 -48.71
N LEU A 55 -73.46 -64.37 -49.85
CA LEU A 55 -72.18 -63.99 -50.47
C LEU A 55 -72.17 -62.52 -50.90
N LEU A 56 -73.30 -62.01 -51.42
CA LEU A 56 -73.44 -60.60 -51.79
C LEU A 56 -73.38 -59.69 -50.55
N VAL A 57 -74.05 -60.06 -49.46
CA VAL A 57 -73.95 -59.31 -48.19
C VAL A 57 -72.53 -59.32 -47.64
N VAL A 58 -71.84 -60.47 -47.65
CA VAL A 58 -70.44 -60.58 -47.19
C VAL A 58 -69.50 -59.73 -48.05
N SER A 59 -69.66 -59.76 -49.37
CA SER A 59 -68.84 -58.94 -50.28
C SER A 59 -69.10 -57.45 -50.10
N LEU A 60 -70.36 -57.01 -49.94
CA LEU A 60 -70.68 -55.62 -49.60
C LEU A 60 -70.09 -55.21 -48.25
N LEU A 61 -70.19 -56.05 -47.22
CA LEU A 61 -69.62 -55.79 -45.90
C LEU A 61 -68.08 -55.63 -45.97
N LEU A 62 -67.42 -56.46 -46.78
CA LEU A 62 -65.97 -56.37 -47.02
C LEU A 62 -65.59 -55.05 -47.71
N VAL A 63 -66.35 -54.62 -48.72
CA VAL A 63 -66.12 -53.33 -49.39
C VAL A 63 -66.30 -52.15 -48.42
N VAL A 64 -67.35 -52.15 -47.61
CA VAL A 64 -67.58 -51.11 -46.58
C VAL A 64 -66.44 -51.10 -45.56
N SER A 65 -65.99 -52.27 -45.13
CA SER A 65 -64.88 -52.41 -44.18
C SER A 65 -63.57 -51.87 -44.77
N LEU A 66 -63.27 -52.20 -46.03
CA LEU A 66 -62.11 -51.67 -46.75
C LEU A 66 -62.19 -50.14 -46.92
N LEU A 67 -63.35 -49.61 -47.30
CA LEU A 67 -63.56 -48.17 -47.45
C LEU A 67 -63.33 -47.42 -46.12
N LEU A 68 -63.80 -47.99 -45.01
CA LEU A 68 -63.61 -47.41 -43.68
C LEU A 68 -62.12 -47.41 -43.28
N VAL A 69 -61.39 -48.49 -43.57
CA VAL A 69 -59.93 -48.56 -43.35
C VAL A 69 -59.20 -47.52 -44.20
N VAL A 70 -59.55 -47.36 -45.47
CA VAL A 70 -58.94 -46.37 -46.37
C VAL A 70 -59.20 -44.95 -45.88
N ASN A 71 -60.45 -44.62 -45.50
CA ASN A 71 -60.78 -43.30 -44.95
C ASN A 71 -60.02 -43.03 -43.65
N LEU A 72 -59.94 -44.02 -42.75
CA LEU A 72 -59.17 -43.90 -41.51
C LEU A 72 -57.68 -43.66 -41.82
N LEU A 73 -57.10 -44.38 -42.77
CA LEU A 73 -55.71 -44.21 -43.18
C LEU A 73 -55.45 -42.81 -43.75
N VAL A 74 -56.36 -42.27 -44.57
CA VAL A 74 -56.27 -40.91 -45.10
C VAL A 74 -56.30 -39.88 -43.95
N VAL A 75 -57.23 -40.01 -43.01
CA VAL A 75 -57.30 -39.09 -41.85
C VAL A 75 -56.02 -39.15 -41.02
N VAL A 76 -55.49 -40.34 -40.75
CA VAL A 76 -54.21 -40.50 -40.02
C VAL A 76 -53.06 -39.86 -40.79
N SER A 77 -52.99 -40.03 -42.11
CA SER A 77 -51.94 -39.43 -42.93
C SER A 77 -52.00 -37.89 -42.91
N LEU A 78 -53.20 -37.31 -43.02
CA LEU A 78 -53.41 -35.86 -42.93
C LEU A 78 -53.05 -35.33 -41.53
N LEU A 79 -53.45 -36.02 -40.47
CA LEU A 79 -53.10 -35.65 -39.10
C LEU A 79 -51.58 -35.65 -38.89
N LEU A 80 -50.88 -36.61 -39.48
CA LEU A 80 -49.42 -36.71 -39.40
C LEU A 80 -48.72 -35.55 -40.14
N VAL A 81 -49.23 -35.16 -41.31
CA VAL A 81 -48.73 -33.99 -42.06
C VAL A 81 -48.94 -32.70 -41.26
N VAL A 82 -50.13 -32.50 -40.68
CA VAL A 82 -50.42 -31.32 -39.83
C VAL A 82 -49.50 -31.29 -38.60
N SER A 83 -49.29 -32.43 -37.97
CA SER A 83 -48.40 -32.55 -36.80
C SER A 83 -46.94 -32.20 -37.19
N LEU A 84 -46.46 -32.71 -38.32
CA LEU A 84 -45.12 -32.38 -38.83
C LEU A 84 -44.99 -30.89 -39.17
N LEU A 85 -45.99 -30.30 -39.83
CA LEU A 85 -45.99 -28.88 -40.17
C LEU A 85 -45.95 -28.00 -38.91
N LEU A 86 -46.71 -28.37 -37.87
CA LEU A 86 -46.68 -27.67 -36.58
C LEU A 86 -45.30 -27.74 -35.93
N VAL A 87 -44.64 -28.90 -35.96
CA VAL A 87 -43.27 -29.06 -35.43
C VAL A 87 -42.29 -28.17 -36.20
N VAL A 88 -42.37 -28.12 -37.53
CA VAL A 88 -41.51 -27.25 -38.36
C VAL A 88 -41.73 -25.77 -38.02
N TYR A 89 -42.99 -25.34 -37.90
CA TYR A 89 -43.33 -23.98 -37.50
C TYR A 89 -42.78 -23.63 -36.12
N LEU A 90 -42.97 -24.53 -35.13
CA LEU A 90 -42.46 -24.33 -33.78
C LEU A 90 -40.92 -24.25 -33.77
N LEU A 91 -40.24 -25.12 -34.51
CA LEU A 91 -38.78 -25.11 -34.64
C LEU A 91 -38.28 -23.79 -35.23
N LEU A 92 -38.95 -23.28 -36.26
CA LEU A 92 -38.62 -21.99 -36.89
C LEU A 92 -38.79 -20.83 -35.90
N VAL A 93 -39.90 -20.79 -35.15
CA VAL A 93 -40.15 -19.78 -34.12
C VAL A 93 -39.08 -19.82 -33.03
N VAL A 94 -38.72 -21.02 -32.55
CA VAL A 94 -37.66 -21.20 -31.55
C VAL A 94 -36.31 -20.75 -32.09
N SER A 95 -35.98 -21.06 -33.34
CA SER A 95 -34.75 -20.61 -33.99
C SER A 95 -34.69 -19.08 -34.10
N LEU A 96 -35.79 -18.44 -34.52
CA LEU A 96 -35.88 -16.99 -34.62
C LEU A 96 -35.76 -16.32 -33.24
N LEU A 97 -36.45 -16.88 -32.22
CA LEU A 97 -36.38 -16.39 -30.85
C LEU A 97 -34.95 -16.49 -30.28
N LEU A 98 -34.25 -17.59 -30.58
CA LEU A 98 -32.84 -17.77 -30.18
C LEU A 98 -31.94 -16.70 -30.81
N VAL A 99 -32.14 -16.40 -32.10
CA VAL A 99 -31.38 -15.33 -32.79
C VAL A 99 -31.66 -13.96 -32.13
N VAL A 100 -32.92 -13.65 -31.82
CA VAL A 100 -33.29 -12.40 -31.14
C VAL A 100 -32.64 -12.31 -29.75
N TYR A 101 -32.67 -13.40 -28.97
CA TYR A 101 -32.02 -13.46 -27.67
C TYR A 101 -30.51 -13.27 -27.77
N LEU A 102 -29.86 -13.95 -28.74
CA LEU A 102 -28.43 -13.81 -28.98
C LEU A 102 -28.05 -12.38 -29.42
N LEU A 103 -28.86 -11.74 -30.26
CA LEU A 103 -28.65 -10.36 -30.67
C LEU A 103 -28.77 -9.39 -29.48
N LEU A 104 -29.81 -9.55 -28.64
CA LEU A 104 -29.98 -8.78 -27.41
C LEU A 104 -28.80 -8.99 -26.44
N LEU A 105 -28.28 -10.21 -26.35
CA LEU A 105 -27.08 -10.51 -25.57
C LEU A 105 -25.86 -9.77 -26.11
N VAL A 106 -25.64 -9.76 -27.43
CA VAL A 106 -24.53 -9.02 -28.05
C VAL A 106 -24.65 -7.52 -27.79
N VAL A 107 -25.85 -6.95 -27.92
CA VAL A 107 -26.11 -5.53 -27.65
C VAL A 107 -25.84 -5.19 -26.17
N SER A 108 -26.32 -6.02 -25.24
CA SER A 108 -26.06 -5.81 -23.82
C SER A 108 -24.58 -5.93 -23.47
N LEU A 109 -23.87 -6.91 -24.06
CA LEU A 109 -22.43 -7.08 -23.88
C LEU A 109 -21.64 -5.89 -24.44
N LEU A 110 -21.99 -5.41 -25.64
CA LEU A 110 -21.38 -4.23 -26.25
C LEU A 110 -21.60 -2.98 -25.38
N LEU A 111 -22.80 -2.83 -24.82
CA LEU A 111 -23.13 -1.72 -23.93
C LEU A 111 -22.31 -1.80 -22.63
N VAL A 112 -22.16 -2.99 -22.04
CA VAL A 112 -21.27 -3.20 -20.88
C VAL A 112 -19.82 -2.90 -21.22
N VAL A 113 -19.31 -3.33 -22.38
CA VAL A 113 -17.93 -3.04 -22.82
C VAL A 113 -17.74 -1.54 -22.99
N SER A 114 -18.68 -0.85 -23.65
CA SER A 114 -18.62 0.61 -23.82
C SER A 114 -18.69 1.35 -22.49
N LEU A 115 -19.53 0.92 -21.55
CA LEU A 115 -19.62 1.48 -20.20
C LEU A 115 -18.34 1.22 -19.40
N LEU A 116 -17.79 0.00 -19.48
CA LEU A 116 -16.53 -0.37 -18.83
C LEU A 116 -15.37 0.47 -19.39
N LEU A 117 -15.32 0.68 -20.70
CA LEU A 117 -14.30 1.49 -21.35
C LEU A 117 -14.41 2.96 -20.91
N VAL A 118 -15.62 3.51 -20.81
CA VAL A 118 -15.86 4.85 -20.23
C VAL A 118 -15.44 4.91 -18.76
N VAL A 119 -15.77 3.91 -17.95
CA VAL A 119 -15.35 3.84 -16.55
C VAL A 119 -13.83 3.71 -16.42
N SER A 120 -13.17 2.89 -17.24
CA SER A 120 -11.72 2.78 -17.29
C SER A 120 -11.08 4.09 -17.73
N LEU A 121 -11.62 4.77 -18.74
CA LEU A 121 -11.13 6.07 -19.20
C LEU A 121 -11.32 7.14 -18.11
N LEU A 122 -12.49 7.16 -17.45
CA LEU A 122 -12.79 8.06 -16.34
C LEU A 122 -11.89 7.77 -15.14
N LEU A 123 -11.59 6.51 -14.85
CA LEU A 123 -10.71 6.08 -13.77
C LEU A 123 -9.26 6.41 -14.08
N VAL A 124 -8.81 6.30 -15.34
CA VAL A 124 -7.50 6.77 -15.78
C VAL A 124 -7.41 8.29 -15.73
N VAL A 125 -8.46 9.03 -16.14
CA VAL A 125 -8.49 10.50 -16.04
C VAL A 125 -8.52 10.93 -14.57
N ASN A 126 -9.33 10.30 -13.71
CA ASN A 126 -9.34 10.56 -12.28
C ASN A 126 -8.01 10.17 -11.63
N LEU A 127 -7.41 9.05 -12.00
CA LEU A 127 -6.10 8.63 -11.50
C LEU A 127 -5.01 9.58 -12.00
N LEU A 128 -5.06 10.04 -13.25
CA LEU A 128 -4.13 11.02 -13.80
C LEU A 128 -4.33 12.37 -13.12
N VAL A 129 -5.56 12.81 -12.85
CA VAL A 129 -5.88 14.03 -12.11
C VAL A 129 -5.43 13.89 -10.65
N VAL A 130 -5.63 12.74 -10.01
CA VAL A 130 -5.15 12.44 -8.65
C VAL A 130 -3.63 12.34 -8.63
N VAL A 131 -2.97 11.77 -9.63
CA VAL A 131 -1.50 11.75 -9.75
C VAL A 131 -0.97 13.14 -10.03
N SER A 132 -1.67 13.97 -10.82
CA SER A 132 -1.31 15.36 -11.08
C SER A 132 -1.52 16.22 -9.84
N LEU A 133 -2.64 16.06 -9.12
CA LEU A 133 -2.91 16.69 -7.84
C LEU A 133 -1.97 16.16 -6.76
N LEU A 134 -1.63 14.88 -6.75
CA LEU A 134 -0.66 14.31 -5.83
C LEU A 134 0.73 14.80 -6.19
N LEU A 135 1.11 14.93 -7.46
CA LEU A 135 2.38 15.56 -7.86
C LEU A 135 2.39 17.02 -7.49
N VAL A 136 1.30 17.76 -7.69
CA VAL A 136 1.19 19.17 -7.29
C VAL A 136 1.16 19.28 -5.77
N VAL A 137 0.49 18.39 -5.04
CA VAL A 137 0.48 18.36 -3.58
C VAL A 137 1.82 17.88 -3.05
N SER A 138 2.50 16.92 -3.68
CA SER A 138 3.84 16.46 -3.34
C SER A 138 4.86 17.52 -3.68
N LEU A 139 4.71 18.27 -4.77
CA LEU A 139 5.58 19.38 -5.14
C LEU A 139 5.28 20.59 -4.26
N LEU A 140 4.02 20.87 -3.93
CA LEU A 140 3.61 21.92 -3.01
C LEU A 140 3.95 21.55 -1.58
N LEU A 141 3.95 20.27 -1.21
CA LEU A 141 4.33 19.76 0.10
C LEU A 141 5.84 19.59 0.16
N VAL A 142 6.55 19.31 -0.92
CA VAL A 142 8.02 19.43 -1.00
C VAL A 142 8.39 20.91 -0.99
N VAL A 143 7.67 21.81 -1.65
CA VAL A 143 7.90 23.25 -1.58
C VAL A 143 7.48 23.80 -0.23
N SER A 144 6.43 23.28 0.41
CA SER A 144 5.98 23.68 1.74
C SER A 144 6.84 23.05 2.82
N LEU A 145 7.37 21.85 2.62
CA LEU A 145 8.31 21.17 3.53
C LEU A 145 9.71 21.71 3.31
N LEU A 146 10.09 22.11 2.10
CA LEU A 146 11.32 22.85 1.81
C LEU A 146 11.18 24.29 2.30
N LEU A 147 10.01 24.92 2.19
CA LEU A 147 9.73 26.23 2.79
C LEU A 147 9.60 26.11 4.28
N VAL A 148 9.08 25.01 4.86
CA VAL A 148 9.05 24.77 6.31
C VAL A 148 10.43 24.36 6.79
N VAL A 149 11.23 23.61 6.04
CA VAL A 149 12.62 23.29 6.37
C VAL A 149 13.47 24.52 6.20
N TYR A 150 13.25 25.36 5.20
CA TYR A 150 13.89 26.65 4.99
C TYR A 150 13.40 27.66 6.02
N LEU A 151 12.12 27.68 6.40
CA LEU A 151 11.55 28.52 7.45
C LEU A 151 11.98 28.01 8.81
N LEU A 152 12.17 26.72 9.03
CA LEU A 152 12.68 26.12 10.27
C LEU A 152 14.21 26.24 10.32
N LEU A 153 14.90 26.20 9.18
CA LEU A 153 16.31 26.60 9.04
C LEU A 153 16.43 28.06 9.39
N VAL A 154 15.60 28.91 8.78
CA VAL A 154 15.61 30.36 8.93
C VAL A 154 15.09 30.72 10.30
N VAL A 155 14.18 29.97 10.92
CA VAL A 155 13.67 30.19 12.28
C VAL A 155 14.62 29.60 13.31
N SER A 156 15.31 28.49 13.06
CA SER A 156 16.39 28.00 13.95
C SER A 156 17.64 28.87 13.82
N LEU A 157 18.01 29.30 12.62
CA LEU A 157 19.09 30.24 12.35
C LEU A 157 18.70 31.63 12.85
N LEU A 158 17.48 32.11 12.64
CA LEU A 158 16.97 33.33 13.27
C LEU A 158 16.92 33.12 14.77
N LEU A 159 16.43 32.02 15.34
CA LEU A 159 16.38 31.87 16.80
C LEU A 159 17.78 31.91 17.37
N VAL A 160 18.74 31.23 16.75
CA VAL A 160 20.14 31.25 17.16
C VAL A 160 20.71 32.66 17.01
N VAL A 161 20.47 33.34 15.89
CA VAL A 161 20.93 34.71 15.63
C VAL A 161 20.24 35.75 16.52
N TYR A 162 18.94 35.61 16.80
CA TYR A 162 18.12 36.48 17.63
C TYR A 162 18.37 36.21 19.11
N LEU A 163 18.65 34.96 19.50
CA LEU A 163 19.11 34.60 20.85
C LEU A 163 20.52 35.12 21.08
N LEU A 164 21.43 34.95 20.12
CA LEU A 164 22.76 35.56 20.20
C LEU A 164 22.67 37.08 20.19
N LEU A 165 21.84 37.68 19.34
CA LEU A 165 21.63 39.13 19.30
C LEU A 165 20.93 39.62 20.56
N LEU A 166 20.05 38.85 21.19
CA LEU A 166 19.38 39.21 22.44
C LEU A 166 20.31 39.04 23.64
N VAL A 167 21.18 38.02 23.67
CA VAL A 167 22.27 37.90 24.64
C VAL A 167 23.28 39.04 24.44
N VAL A 168 23.67 39.33 23.21
CA VAL A 168 24.55 40.46 22.86
C VAL A 168 23.88 41.79 23.18
N SER A 169 22.57 41.94 22.95
CA SER A 169 21.80 43.13 23.27
C SER A 169 21.58 43.28 24.77
N LEU A 170 21.37 42.21 25.55
CA LEU A 170 21.35 42.27 27.02
C LEU A 170 22.74 42.62 27.58
N LEU A 171 23.81 42.13 26.96
CA LEU A 171 25.18 42.53 27.29
C LEU A 171 25.49 43.98 26.85
N LEU A 172 24.86 44.48 25.78
CA LEU A 172 24.98 45.85 25.24
C LEU A 172 24.04 46.88 25.90
N VAL A 173 22.88 46.50 26.43
CA VAL A 173 21.99 47.39 27.19
C VAL A 173 22.65 47.77 28.52
N GLY A 174 23.57 46.95 29.03
CA GLY A 174 24.52 47.36 30.08
C GLY A 174 25.69 48.25 29.59
N PHE A 175 25.61 48.82 28.38
CA PHE A 175 26.71 49.43 27.63
C PHE A 175 26.27 50.73 26.92
N ASN A 176 25.22 51.40 27.40
CA ASN A 176 24.90 52.76 26.95
C ASN A 176 25.84 53.78 27.62
N GLY A 177 27.13 53.66 27.34
CA GLY A 177 28.19 54.59 27.66
C GLY A 177 29.23 54.52 26.53
N ASN A 178 29.35 55.61 25.79
CA ASN A 178 30.17 55.79 24.57
C ASN A 178 31.53 55.07 24.62
N PHE A 179 31.80 54.25 23.61
CA PHE A 179 33.15 53.74 23.33
C PHE A 179 33.74 54.57 22.18
N SER A 180 34.77 55.35 22.49
CA SER A 180 35.67 55.89 21.48
C SER A 180 36.74 54.84 21.24
N ASP A 181 36.90 54.42 19.98
CA ASP A 181 38.07 53.68 19.53
C ASP A 181 39.33 54.49 19.84
N ASP A 182 40.31 53.93 20.54
CA ASP A 182 41.75 54.22 20.38
C ASP A 182 42.57 53.42 21.42
N VAL A 183 42.96 52.18 21.09
CA VAL A 183 44.09 51.52 21.77
C VAL A 183 44.87 50.67 20.77
N TYR A 184 45.64 51.29 19.88
CA TYR A 184 46.86 50.70 19.34
C TYR A 184 47.88 51.81 19.01
N HIS A 185 49.09 51.67 19.56
CA HIS A 185 50.34 52.42 19.36
C HIS A 185 50.61 53.66 20.24
N SER A 186 51.59 53.58 21.16
CA SER A 186 53.02 53.86 20.89
C SER A 186 53.85 53.83 22.19
N GLU A 187 55.12 53.44 22.07
CA GLU A 187 56.19 53.62 23.07
C GLU A 187 56.46 55.12 23.32
N GLU A 188 56.60 55.55 24.60
CA GLU A 188 57.61 56.49 25.14
C GLU A 188 57.24 56.93 26.59
N ASP A 189 58.19 56.71 27.53
CA ASP A 189 58.43 57.20 28.91
C ASP A 189 57.31 57.54 29.94
N PRO A 190 57.51 57.26 31.26
CA PRO A 190 56.47 57.44 32.27
C PRO A 190 56.47 58.84 32.93
N PRO A 191 55.31 59.51 33.09
CA PRO A 191 55.14 60.64 34.01
C PRO A 191 54.64 60.21 35.41
N PRO A 192 54.74 61.08 36.42
CA PRO A 192 54.87 60.70 37.83
C PRO A 192 53.55 60.28 38.49
N PHE A 193 53.69 59.48 39.56
CA PHE A 193 52.63 59.01 40.44
C PHE A 193 51.74 60.16 40.95
N HIS A 194 50.47 60.13 40.56
CA HIS A 194 49.38 60.71 41.31
C HIS A 194 48.37 59.61 41.63
N GLU A 195 48.32 59.23 42.91
CA GLU A 195 47.25 58.43 43.49
C GLU A 195 45.91 59.14 43.30
N ASN A 196 44.95 58.41 42.73
CA ASN A 196 43.48 58.50 42.84
C ASN A 196 42.84 58.13 41.48
N GLN A 197 42.79 56.83 41.15
CA GLN A 197 42.05 56.33 39.99
C GLN A 197 41.44 54.95 40.26
N ASP A 198 40.61 54.85 41.29
CA ASP A 198 39.85 53.63 41.61
C ASP A 198 38.53 53.48 40.81
N PHE A 199 38.32 54.26 39.74
CA PHE A 199 37.00 54.32 39.07
C PHE A 199 36.94 53.87 37.60
N ASP A 200 38.01 53.32 37.03
CA ASP A 200 37.99 52.85 35.62
C ASP A 200 38.33 51.36 35.42
N PHE A 201 39.05 50.73 36.37
CA PHE A 201 39.41 49.30 36.29
C PHE A 201 38.21 48.33 36.28
N GLY A 202 37.06 48.71 36.83
CA GLY A 202 35.88 47.85 36.90
C GLY A 202 35.06 47.79 35.60
N LEU A 203 35.05 48.87 34.82
CA LEU A 203 34.30 48.96 33.56
C LEU A 203 35.04 48.27 32.42
N ASP A 204 36.37 48.38 32.40
CA ASP A 204 37.20 47.80 31.35
C ASP A 204 37.23 46.25 31.44
N ASN A 205 37.30 45.71 32.65
CA ASN A 205 37.17 44.26 32.85
C ASN A 205 35.81 43.69 32.38
N LYS A 206 34.75 44.50 32.43
CA LYS A 206 33.40 44.11 32.01
C LYS A 206 33.17 44.30 30.50
N SER A 207 33.76 45.32 29.89
CA SER A 207 33.75 45.53 28.43
C SER A 207 34.54 44.43 27.72
N ILE A 208 35.76 44.15 28.18
CA ILE A 208 36.66 43.16 27.58
C ILE A 208 36.06 41.75 27.72
N ARG A 209 35.47 41.42 28.89
CA ARG A 209 34.76 40.13 29.07
C ARG A 209 33.57 39.97 28.12
N ARG A 210 32.80 41.04 27.89
CA ARG A 210 31.68 41.01 26.91
C ARG A 210 32.18 40.80 25.48
N ALA A 211 33.31 41.40 25.12
CA ALA A 211 33.94 41.17 23.82
C ALA A 211 34.45 39.73 23.67
N PHE A 212 35.04 39.15 24.72
CA PHE A 212 35.47 37.76 24.77
C PHE A 212 34.28 36.80 24.57
N ILE A 213 33.21 36.96 25.35
CA ILE A 213 31.99 36.15 25.25
C ILE A 213 31.41 36.24 23.84
N ARG A 214 31.30 37.46 23.28
CA ARG A 214 30.82 37.66 21.90
C ARG A 214 31.67 36.88 20.90
N LYS A 215 32.99 36.90 21.04
CA LYS A 215 33.92 36.17 20.15
C LYS A 215 33.73 34.66 20.24
N VAL A 216 33.60 34.10 21.45
CA VAL A 216 33.34 32.66 21.66
C VAL A 216 32.04 32.24 20.99
N PHE A 217 30.96 32.97 21.24
CA PHE A 217 29.65 32.65 20.67
C PHE A 217 29.59 32.82 19.14
N LEU A 218 30.33 33.79 18.58
CA LEU A 218 30.44 33.96 17.13
C LEU A 218 31.14 32.75 16.49
N VAL A 219 32.26 32.33 17.08
CA VAL A 219 32.99 31.14 16.64
C VAL A 219 32.11 29.89 16.75
N LEU A 220 31.47 29.68 17.91
CA LEU A 220 30.54 28.57 18.13
C LEU A 220 29.42 28.54 17.08
N THR A 221 28.83 29.69 16.78
CA THR A 221 27.76 29.80 15.78
C THR A 221 28.25 29.41 14.39
N ALA A 222 29.46 29.84 14.01
CA ALA A 222 30.07 29.42 12.74
C ALA A 222 30.30 27.90 12.70
N GLN A 223 30.78 27.30 13.80
CA GLN A 223 30.99 25.85 13.88
C GLN A 223 29.68 25.07 13.72
N LEU A 224 28.63 25.49 14.43
CA LEU A 224 27.31 24.87 14.34
C LEU A 224 26.68 25.04 12.96
N MET A 225 26.87 26.19 12.29
CA MET A 225 26.40 26.41 10.92
C MET A 225 27.05 25.44 9.93
N VAL A 226 28.36 25.23 10.04
CA VAL A 226 29.10 24.27 9.21
C VAL A 226 28.56 22.87 9.46
N THR A 227 28.42 22.44 10.72
CA THR A 227 27.89 21.11 11.04
C THR A 227 26.48 20.91 10.55
N PHE A 228 25.62 21.91 10.73
CA PHE A 228 24.27 21.88 10.22
C PHE A 228 24.24 21.74 8.69
N ALA A 229 25.09 22.46 7.96
CA ALA A 229 25.19 22.33 6.51
C ALA A 229 25.62 20.93 6.07
N PHE A 230 26.60 20.32 6.74
CA PHE A 230 27.01 18.93 6.48
C PHE A 230 25.87 17.95 6.74
N VAL A 231 25.20 18.05 7.90
CA VAL A 231 24.06 17.20 8.23
C VAL A 231 22.95 17.36 7.20
N ALA A 232 22.61 18.60 6.82
CA ALA A 232 21.60 18.86 5.80
C ALA A 232 21.96 18.21 4.44
N VAL A 233 23.19 18.37 3.96
CA VAL A 233 23.63 17.75 2.70
C VAL A 233 23.56 16.23 2.78
N PHE A 234 24.01 15.63 3.88
CA PHE A 234 24.05 14.17 4.04
C PHE A 234 22.66 13.57 4.24
N THR A 235 21.72 14.35 4.77
CA THR A 235 20.33 13.93 5.02
C THR A 235 19.42 14.15 3.81
N PHE A 236 19.55 15.26 3.08
CA PHE A 236 18.63 15.62 1.99
C PHE A 236 19.14 15.26 0.58
N VAL A 237 20.44 14.99 0.40
CA VAL A 237 20.99 14.63 -0.91
C VAL A 237 21.22 13.11 -0.97
N ASP A 238 20.32 12.40 -1.67
CA ASP A 238 20.32 10.94 -1.75
C ASP A 238 21.63 10.36 -2.31
N GLN A 239 22.27 11.06 -3.25
CA GLN A 239 23.55 10.64 -3.83
C GLN A 239 24.67 10.66 -2.79
N VAL A 240 24.69 11.70 -1.95
CA VAL A 240 25.67 11.83 -0.86
C VAL A 240 25.38 10.77 0.20
N LYS A 241 24.13 10.64 0.62
CA LYS A 241 23.66 9.61 1.58
C LYS A 241 24.09 8.20 1.16
N SER A 242 23.86 7.84 -0.10
CA SER A 242 24.22 6.52 -0.64
C SER A 242 25.74 6.33 -0.70
N PHE A 243 26.49 7.34 -1.13
CA PHE A 243 27.95 7.28 -1.20
C PHE A 243 28.58 7.00 0.17
N VAL A 244 28.10 7.69 1.21
CA VAL A 244 28.68 7.59 2.55
C VAL A 244 28.36 6.29 3.27
N LEU A 245 27.16 5.74 3.04
CA LEU A 245 26.77 4.45 3.59
C LEU A 245 27.63 3.32 3.01
N VAL A 246 27.96 3.38 1.72
CA VAL A 246 28.87 2.43 1.06
C VAL A 246 30.33 2.62 1.52
N ASN A 247 30.77 3.87 1.67
CA ASN A 247 32.15 4.21 2.00
C ASN A 247 32.33 4.49 3.50
N THR A 248 31.94 3.55 4.34
CA THR A 248 31.99 3.73 5.81
C THR A 248 33.42 3.95 6.34
N TRP A 249 34.46 3.57 5.58
CA TRP A 249 35.86 3.87 5.92
C TRP A 249 36.12 5.37 6.11
N THR A 250 35.38 6.23 5.41
CA THR A 250 35.49 7.70 5.52
C THR A 250 35.12 8.21 6.91
N TYR A 251 34.21 7.53 7.62
CA TYR A 251 33.88 7.82 9.02
C TYR A 251 35.11 7.65 9.92
N PHE A 252 35.82 6.52 9.81
CA PHE A 252 37.02 6.26 10.62
C PHE A 252 38.16 7.25 10.30
N VAL A 253 38.31 7.65 9.03
CA VAL A 253 39.28 8.69 8.65
C VAL A 253 38.92 10.04 9.28
N SER A 254 37.65 10.45 9.21
CA SER A 254 37.21 11.70 9.86
C SER A 254 37.42 11.68 11.37
N TYR A 255 37.20 10.54 12.02
CA TYR A 255 37.45 10.34 13.44
C TYR A 255 38.93 10.45 13.80
N ALA A 256 39.81 9.86 12.98
CA ALA A 256 41.26 9.97 13.16
C ALA A 256 41.74 11.44 13.02
N ILE A 257 41.23 12.17 12.02
CA ILE A 257 41.54 13.60 11.83
C ILE A 257 41.06 14.42 13.03
N PHE A 258 39.85 14.15 13.52
CA PHE A 258 39.31 14.82 14.72
C PHE A 258 40.22 14.61 15.94
N PHE A 259 40.58 13.36 16.22
CA PHE A 259 41.42 13.02 17.37
C PHE A 259 42.82 13.66 17.28
N VAL A 260 43.46 13.59 16.11
CA VAL A 260 44.75 14.25 15.87
C VAL A 260 44.64 15.77 16.07
N SER A 261 43.56 16.38 15.59
CA SER A 261 43.33 17.83 15.75
C SER A 261 43.16 18.22 17.22
N VAL A 262 42.41 17.45 17.99
CA VAL A 262 42.25 17.65 19.45
C VAL A 262 43.60 17.49 20.17
N CYS A 263 44.38 16.45 19.83
CA CYS A 263 45.71 16.25 20.39
C CYS A 263 46.65 17.43 20.07
N VAL A 264 46.64 17.93 18.84
CA VAL A 264 47.46 19.09 18.46
C VAL A 264 47.05 20.34 19.24
N ILE A 265 45.76 20.61 19.40
CA ILE A 265 45.27 21.77 20.18
C ILE A 265 45.60 21.63 21.68
N SER A 266 45.55 20.41 22.21
CA SER A 266 45.80 20.13 23.63
C SER A 266 47.29 20.12 23.97
N CYS A 267 48.13 19.52 23.12
CA CYS A 267 49.56 19.33 23.37
C CYS A 267 50.42 20.49 22.84
N CYS A 268 49.98 21.21 21.80
CA CYS A 268 50.75 22.29 21.19
C CYS A 268 50.12 23.65 21.48
N GLY A 269 50.47 24.23 22.62
CA GLY A 269 50.04 25.58 22.99
C GLY A 269 50.35 26.62 21.90
N SER A 270 51.48 26.50 21.20
CA SER A 270 51.91 27.41 20.13
C SER A 270 50.95 27.50 18.94
N VAL A 271 50.34 26.37 18.53
CA VAL A 271 49.33 26.31 17.45
C VAL A 271 48.03 26.99 17.89
N ARG A 272 47.69 26.85 19.18
CA ARG A 272 46.49 27.44 19.78
C ARG A 272 46.57 28.96 19.98
N ARG A 273 47.75 29.52 20.27
CA ARG A 273 47.90 30.99 20.51
C ARG A 273 48.21 31.81 19.26
N ARG A 274 48.76 31.19 18.21
CA ARG A 274 49.27 31.93 17.04
C ARG A 274 48.20 32.04 15.94
N HIS A 275 47.83 33.26 15.58
CA HIS A 275 47.05 33.52 14.37
C HIS A 275 47.92 33.28 13.12
N PRO A 276 47.42 32.64 12.04
CA PRO A 276 46.06 32.10 11.82
C PRO A 276 45.89 30.61 12.21
N TRP A 277 46.93 29.97 12.75
CA TRP A 277 46.96 28.53 13.02
C TRP A 277 45.86 28.06 13.97
N ASN A 278 45.44 28.89 14.92
CA ASN A 278 44.34 28.57 15.83
C ASN A 278 42.99 28.42 15.11
N LEU A 279 42.71 29.25 14.11
CA LEU A 279 41.51 29.16 13.28
C LEU A 279 41.59 27.99 12.31
N VAL A 280 42.77 27.73 11.74
CA VAL A 280 42.99 26.57 10.87
C VAL A 280 42.73 25.27 11.64
N ALA A 281 43.34 25.11 12.82
CA ALA A 281 43.14 23.93 13.66
C ALA A 281 41.68 23.77 14.06
N LEU A 282 41.01 24.87 14.44
CA LEU A 282 39.58 24.85 14.77
C LEU A 282 38.72 24.48 13.56
N SER A 283 39.02 24.99 12.37
CA SER A 283 38.28 24.66 11.15
C SER A 283 38.41 23.20 10.75
N VAL A 284 39.61 22.62 10.85
CA VAL A 284 39.84 21.18 10.57
C VAL A 284 39.08 20.32 11.58
N LEU A 285 39.12 20.70 12.86
CA LEU A 285 38.36 20.03 13.90
C LEU A 285 36.85 20.09 13.64
N THR A 286 36.34 21.27 13.31
CA THR A 286 34.92 21.45 12.98
C THR A 286 34.55 20.62 11.77
N LEU A 287 35.25 20.74 10.63
CA LEU A 287 34.94 20.00 9.41
C LEU A 287 34.97 18.48 9.62
N SER A 288 35.96 17.97 10.35
CA SER A 288 36.06 16.53 10.64
C SER A 288 34.90 16.04 11.51
N MET A 289 34.52 16.80 12.55
CA MET A 289 33.36 16.48 13.38
C MET A 289 32.04 16.66 12.63
N SER A 290 31.89 17.71 11.81
CA SER A 290 30.73 17.94 10.95
C SER A 290 30.52 16.77 9.99
N TYR A 291 31.59 16.27 9.37
CA TYR A 291 31.54 15.08 8.53
C TYR A 291 31.10 13.85 9.34
N MET A 292 31.71 13.60 10.50
CA MET A 292 31.35 12.47 11.36
C MET A 292 29.87 12.50 11.75
N VAL A 293 29.36 13.66 12.14
CA VAL A 293 27.95 13.86 12.53
C VAL A 293 27.03 13.69 11.31
N GLY A 294 27.39 14.23 10.14
CA GLY A 294 26.65 14.04 8.89
C GLY A 294 26.58 12.56 8.47
N MET A 295 27.68 11.82 8.60
CA MET A 295 27.72 10.37 8.38
C MET A 295 26.75 9.65 9.32
N ILE A 296 26.78 9.94 10.62
CA ILE A 296 25.87 9.31 11.60
C ILE A 296 24.41 9.63 11.25
N ALA A 297 24.10 10.89 10.92
CA ALA A 297 22.76 11.31 10.51
C ALA A 297 22.27 10.56 9.25
N SER A 298 23.17 10.17 8.34
CA SER A 298 22.83 9.41 7.14
C SER A 298 22.32 7.99 7.43
N PHE A 299 22.64 7.40 8.59
CA PHE A 299 22.11 6.11 9.04
C PHE A 299 20.70 6.21 9.64
N HIS A 300 20.16 7.42 9.76
CA HIS A 300 18.83 7.67 10.29
C HIS A 300 17.90 8.23 9.20
N ASP A 301 16.60 8.08 9.43
CA ASP A 301 15.57 8.67 8.58
C ASP A 301 15.58 10.20 8.70
N THR A 302 15.22 10.88 7.61
CA THR A 302 15.20 12.34 7.51
C THR A 302 14.34 12.97 8.60
N ASP A 303 13.16 12.40 8.87
CA ASP A 303 12.23 12.89 9.89
C ASP A 303 12.84 12.80 11.29
N THR A 304 13.56 11.72 11.58
CA THR A 304 14.27 11.49 12.84
C THR A 304 15.36 12.54 13.03
N VAL A 305 16.14 12.81 11.99
CA VAL A 305 17.22 13.82 12.01
C VAL A 305 16.65 15.21 12.26
N VAL A 306 15.60 15.61 11.53
CA VAL A 306 14.97 16.93 11.67
C VAL A 306 14.39 17.12 13.09
N MET A 307 13.73 16.10 13.64
CA MET A 307 13.25 16.15 15.03
C MET A 307 14.40 16.30 16.04
N ALA A 308 15.49 15.55 15.87
CA ALA A 308 16.64 15.62 16.77
C ALA A 308 17.31 17.00 16.75
N VAL A 309 17.46 17.62 15.56
CA VAL A 309 17.98 18.99 15.43
C VAL A 309 17.07 19.99 16.17
N GLY A 310 15.75 19.89 15.97
CA GLY A 310 14.78 20.78 16.62
C GLY A 310 14.81 20.67 18.14
N ILE A 311 14.83 19.45 18.69
CA ILE A 311 14.89 19.22 20.13
C ILE A 311 16.23 19.70 20.70
N THR A 312 17.35 19.44 20.01
CA THR A 312 18.68 19.92 20.44
C THR A 312 18.69 21.45 20.55
N ALA A 313 18.14 22.16 19.56
CA ALA A 313 18.07 23.61 19.58
C ALA A 313 17.26 24.12 20.79
N VAL A 314 16.11 23.52 21.09
CA VAL A 314 15.29 23.88 22.26
C VAL A 314 16.00 23.59 23.57
N VAL A 315 16.66 22.44 23.71
CA VAL A 315 17.43 22.08 24.90
C VAL A 315 18.59 23.05 25.11
N CYS A 316 19.38 23.32 24.08
CA CYS A 316 20.52 24.22 24.17
C CYS A 316 20.07 25.65 24.51
N PHE A 317 19.01 26.14 23.87
CA PHE A 317 18.42 27.45 24.17
C PHE A 317 17.98 27.54 25.62
N THR A 318 17.27 26.53 26.11
CA THR A 318 16.76 26.47 27.49
C THR A 318 17.91 26.49 28.48
N VAL A 319 18.94 25.68 28.25
CA VAL A 319 20.13 25.62 29.12
C VAL A 319 20.89 26.93 29.12
N VAL A 320 21.13 27.55 27.97
CA VAL A 320 21.86 28.83 27.90
C VAL A 320 21.11 29.93 28.65
N ILE A 321 19.79 30.06 28.46
CA ILE A 321 18.98 31.02 29.22
C ILE A 321 18.99 30.71 30.71
N PHE A 322 18.83 29.44 31.07
CA PHE A 322 18.86 29.00 32.45
C PHE A 322 20.21 29.35 33.11
N SER A 323 21.33 29.08 32.44
CA SER A 323 22.68 29.42 32.91
C SER A 323 22.93 30.92 33.03
N LEU A 324 22.28 31.74 32.19
CA LEU A 324 22.35 33.20 32.26
C LEU A 324 21.51 33.80 33.42
N GLN A 325 20.38 33.18 33.75
CA GLN A 325 19.44 33.70 34.75
C GLN A 325 19.66 33.13 36.15
N THR A 326 20.22 31.92 36.24
CA THR A 326 20.38 31.23 37.51
C THR A 326 21.42 31.91 38.40
N LYS A 327 21.10 32.02 39.69
CA LYS A 327 22.01 32.54 40.72
C LYS A 327 22.90 31.45 41.32
N TYR A 328 22.61 30.18 41.03
CA TYR A 328 23.36 29.04 41.53
C TYR A 328 24.58 28.77 40.63
N ASP A 329 25.76 28.72 41.24
CA ASP A 329 27.02 28.42 40.57
C ASP A 329 27.21 26.89 40.44
N PHE A 330 26.86 26.32 39.29
CA PHE A 330 27.03 24.90 38.99
C PHE A 330 28.48 24.52 38.67
N THR A 331 29.40 25.50 38.52
CA THR A 331 30.82 25.21 38.21
C THR A 331 31.49 24.35 39.29
N SER A 332 31.00 24.41 40.53
CA SER A 332 31.46 23.55 41.64
C SER A 332 31.15 22.06 41.44
N CYS A 333 30.19 21.72 40.58
CA CYS A 333 29.78 20.35 40.27
C CYS A 333 30.63 19.71 39.16
N TYR A 334 31.57 20.44 38.56
CA TYR A 334 32.37 19.95 37.42
C TYR A 334 33.07 18.61 37.72
N GLY A 335 33.59 18.42 38.94
CA GLY A 335 34.21 17.16 39.35
C GLY A 335 33.24 15.96 39.35
N VAL A 336 31.97 16.19 39.72
CA VAL A 336 30.94 15.13 39.68
C VAL A 336 30.60 14.79 38.23
N LEU A 337 30.43 15.81 37.37
CA LEU A 337 30.17 15.60 35.94
C LEU A 337 31.30 14.81 35.27
N PHE A 338 32.55 15.09 35.63
CA PHE A 338 33.71 14.35 35.14
C PHE A 338 33.68 12.86 35.54
N VAL A 339 33.32 12.54 36.80
CA VAL A 339 33.14 11.16 37.25
C VAL A 339 31.98 10.49 36.49
N CYS A 340 30.85 11.17 36.33
CA CYS A 340 29.72 10.69 35.53
C CYS A 340 30.11 10.41 34.07
N LEU A 341 30.97 11.23 33.47
CA LEU A 341 31.50 11.03 32.12
C LEU A 341 32.31 9.73 32.02
N ILE A 342 33.19 9.47 32.98
CA ILE A 342 33.96 8.21 33.03
C ILE A 342 33.02 7.01 33.14
N VAL A 343 32.01 7.08 34.03
CA VAL A 343 31.00 6.03 34.17
C VAL A 343 30.24 5.82 32.85
N LEU A 344 29.86 6.90 32.17
CA LEU A 344 29.20 6.84 30.87
C LEU A 344 30.10 6.19 29.81
N ILE A 345 31.40 6.49 29.77
CA ILE A 345 32.35 5.85 28.85
C ILE A 345 32.44 4.34 29.11
N ILE A 346 32.60 3.93 30.38
CA ILE A 346 32.64 2.51 30.75
C ILE A 346 31.33 1.82 30.37
N PHE A 347 30.19 2.46 30.64
CA PHE A 347 28.88 1.93 30.24
C PHE A 347 28.75 1.83 28.72
N GLY A 348 29.29 2.80 27.97
CA GLY A 348 29.36 2.76 26.51
C GLY A 348 30.16 1.58 25.97
N ILE A 349 31.29 1.24 26.61
CA ILE A 349 32.09 0.05 26.26
C ILE A 349 31.27 -1.23 26.52
N LEU A 350 30.54 -1.32 27.63
CA LEU A 350 29.65 -2.45 27.92
C LEU A 350 28.53 -2.58 26.86
N CYS A 351 27.97 -1.46 26.39
CA CYS A 351 26.96 -1.43 25.33
C CYS A 351 27.47 -2.03 23.99
N ILE A 352 28.79 -2.04 23.73
CA ILE A 352 29.35 -2.64 22.51
C ILE A 352 29.16 -4.16 22.52
N PHE A 353 29.31 -4.78 23.71
CA PHE A 353 29.15 -6.23 23.88
C PHE A 353 27.68 -6.65 24.05
N ILE A 354 26.88 -5.81 24.73
CA ILE A 354 25.48 -6.08 25.02
C ILE A 354 24.59 -5.31 24.04
N ARG A 355 24.18 -5.99 22.96
CA ARG A 355 23.38 -5.42 21.87
C ARG A 355 21.88 -5.44 22.18
N ASP A 356 21.48 -4.76 23.24
CA ASP A 356 20.07 -4.61 23.63
C ASP A 356 19.53 -3.21 23.29
N ARG A 357 18.32 -3.16 22.68
CA ARG A 357 17.71 -1.91 22.21
C ARG A 357 17.38 -0.95 23.34
N ILE A 358 16.83 -1.46 24.45
CA ILE A 358 16.43 -0.64 25.60
C ILE A 358 17.68 -0.09 26.28
N LEU A 359 18.70 -0.92 26.44
CA LEU A 359 19.98 -0.53 27.03
C LEU A 359 20.63 0.63 26.26
N HIS A 360 20.66 0.58 24.93
CA HIS A 360 21.18 1.70 24.12
C HIS A 360 20.34 2.98 24.22
N ILE A 361 19.01 2.88 24.37
CA ILE A 361 18.15 4.06 24.59
C ILE A 361 18.44 4.68 25.95
N VAL A 362 18.58 3.86 27.00
CA VAL A 362 18.95 4.33 28.35
C VAL A 362 20.32 4.98 28.34
N TYR A 363 21.31 4.36 27.69
CA TYR A 363 22.65 4.92 27.50
C TYR A 363 22.59 6.30 26.83
N ALA A 364 21.82 6.42 25.74
CA ALA A 364 21.68 7.69 25.05
C ALA A 364 20.93 8.74 25.90
N GLY A 365 19.93 8.35 26.67
CA GLY A 365 19.23 9.24 27.61
C GLY A 365 20.15 9.79 28.70
N LEU A 366 20.97 8.92 29.31
CA LEU A 366 21.97 9.33 30.29
C LEU A 366 23.04 10.25 29.68
N GLY A 367 23.48 9.95 28.46
CA GLY A 367 24.42 10.79 27.71
C GLY A 367 23.85 12.18 27.40
N ALA A 368 22.63 12.25 26.86
CA ALA A 368 21.97 13.52 26.57
C ALA A 368 21.83 14.39 27.84
N LEU A 369 21.39 13.79 28.95
CA LEU A 369 21.26 14.51 30.23
C LEU A 369 22.63 15.00 30.72
N LEU A 370 23.65 14.14 30.69
CA LEU A 370 24.99 14.49 31.17
C LEU A 370 25.60 15.64 30.37
N PHE A 371 25.56 15.57 29.04
CA PHE A 371 26.08 16.65 28.19
C PHE A 371 25.25 17.93 28.25
N THR A 372 23.95 17.84 28.55
CA THR A 372 23.12 19.00 28.88
C THR A 372 23.60 19.70 30.17
N CYS A 373 24.03 18.93 31.18
CA CYS A 373 24.65 19.48 32.39
C CYS A 373 26.04 20.07 32.13
N PHE A 374 26.88 19.43 31.30
CA PHE A 374 28.16 20.00 30.87
C PHE A 374 27.96 21.34 30.15
N LEU A 375 27.01 21.40 29.21
CA LEU A 375 26.68 22.64 28.51
C LEU A 375 26.30 23.77 29.50
N ALA A 376 25.53 23.44 30.54
CA ALA A 376 25.15 24.39 31.57
C ALA A 376 26.37 24.93 32.33
N VAL A 377 27.27 24.04 32.77
CA VAL A 377 28.50 24.38 33.49
C VAL A 377 29.47 25.16 32.62
N ASP A 378 29.73 24.71 31.40
CA ASP A 378 30.66 25.36 30.47
C ASP A 378 30.16 26.75 30.07
N THR A 379 28.83 26.92 29.89
CA THR A 379 28.22 28.23 29.70
C THR A 379 28.43 29.13 30.93
N GLN A 380 28.33 28.60 32.15
CA GLN A 380 28.59 29.37 33.37
C GLN A 380 30.06 29.67 33.59
N MET A 381 30.98 28.78 33.21
CA MET A 381 32.42 29.05 33.25
C MET A 381 32.80 30.16 32.28
N LEU A 382 32.15 30.24 31.12
CA LEU A 382 32.31 31.33 30.16
C LEU A 382 31.76 32.67 30.67
N LEU A 383 30.62 32.65 31.38
CA LEU A 383 29.93 33.86 31.87
C LEU A 383 30.38 34.33 33.26
N GLY A 384 31.06 33.45 34.00
CA GLY A 384 31.44 33.63 35.39
C GLY A 384 32.39 34.81 35.63
N ASN A 385 32.34 35.33 36.85
CA ASN A 385 33.11 36.51 37.29
C ASN A 385 34.49 36.12 37.88
N LYS A 386 34.92 34.86 37.71
CA LYS A 386 36.21 34.36 38.22
C LYS A 386 37.28 34.70 37.18
N GLU A 387 38.46 35.11 37.66
CA GLU A 387 39.63 35.64 36.95
C GLU A 387 40.27 34.73 35.88
N LEU A 388 39.52 33.86 35.19
CA LEU A 388 39.96 33.17 33.98
C LEU A 388 39.82 34.10 32.76
N SER A 389 40.30 35.33 32.91
CA SER A 389 40.10 36.41 31.98
C SER A 389 41.41 36.70 31.24
N LEU A 390 41.40 36.31 29.96
CA LEU A 390 41.96 37.07 28.81
C LEU A 390 43.21 36.51 28.12
N SER A 391 43.42 35.19 28.13
CA SER A 391 44.31 34.61 27.11
C SER A 391 43.56 34.33 25.79
N PRO A 392 44.12 34.69 24.61
CA PRO A 392 43.61 34.27 23.29
C PRO A 392 43.43 32.76 23.13
N GLU A 393 43.97 31.96 24.05
CA GLU A 393 43.90 30.50 24.02
C GLU A 393 42.59 29.93 24.56
N GLU A 394 41.95 30.65 25.48
CA GLU A 394 40.81 30.13 26.23
C GLU A 394 39.51 30.26 25.44
N TYR A 395 39.39 31.23 24.52
CA TYR A 395 38.18 31.36 23.70
C TYR A 395 38.02 30.18 22.72
N VAL A 396 39.12 29.66 22.17
CA VAL A 396 39.11 28.52 21.26
C VAL A 396 38.69 27.27 22.02
N PHE A 397 39.22 27.07 23.22
CA PHE A 397 38.88 25.95 24.08
C PHE A 397 37.43 26.02 24.58
N ALA A 398 36.97 27.21 25.00
CA ALA A 398 35.60 27.43 25.42
C ALA A 398 34.60 27.18 24.27
N ALA A 399 34.89 27.71 23.07
CA ALA A 399 34.05 27.45 21.89
C ALA A 399 34.02 25.95 21.54
N LEU A 400 35.18 25.28 21.61
CA LEU A 400 35.30 23.85 21.35
C LEU A 400 34.48 23.01 22.32
N ASN A 401 34.54 23.28 23.63
CA ASN A 401 33.79 22.50 24.62
C ASN A 401 32.28 22.69 24.44
N LEU A 402 31.81 23.95 24.32
CA LEU A 402 30.40 24.25 24.03
C LEU A 402 29.94 23.58 22.73
N TYR A 403 30.78 23.60 21.69
CA TYR A 403 30.50 22.92 20.43
C TYR A 403 30.37 21.40 20.61
N THR A 404 31.32 20.76 21.29
CA THR A 404 31.27 19.31 21.51
C THR A 404 30.08 18.89 22.36
N ASP A 405 29.70 19.68 23.36
CA ASP A 405 28.53 19.41 24.20
C ASP A 405 27.25 19.42 23.36
N ILE A 406 27.05 20.47 22.55
CA ILE A 406 25.87 20.60 21.69
C ILE A 406 25.81 19.46 20.67
N ILE A 407 26.94 19.10 20.05
CA ILE A 407 27.01 17.98 19.10
C ILE A 407 26.71 16.65 19.77
N ASN A 408 27.23 16.40 20.98
CA ASN A 408 26.95 15.18 21.71
C ASN A 408 25.47 15.10 22.14
N ILE A 409 24.87 16.19 22.61
CA ILE A 409 23.43 16.26 22.88
C ILE A 409 22.64 15.88 21.63
N PHE A 410 22.99 16.43 20.46
CA PHE A 410 22.37 16.08 19.19
C PHE A 410 22.49 14.59 18.86
N LEU A 411 23.69 14.02 18.91
CA LEU A 411 23.94 12.61 18.60
C LEU A 411 23.18 11.67 19.54
N TYR A 412 23.10 11.99 20.83
CA TYR A 412 22.34 11.21 21.79
C TYR A 412 20.83 11.32 21.58
N LEU A 413 20.29 12.51 21.32
CA LEU A 413 18.87 12.68 20.97
C LEU A 413 18.52 11.95 19.67
N LEU A 414 19.37 12.04 18.67
CA LEU A 414 19.23 11.30 17.41
C LEU A 414 19.19 9.79 17.65
N ALA A 415 20.09 9.28 18.49
CA ALA A 415 20.14 7.88 18.88
C ALA A 415 18.88 7.41 19.62
N ILE A 416 18.29 8.23 20.50
CA ILE A 416 17.04 7.93 21.21
C ILE A 416 15.88 7.85 20.22
N ILE A 417 15.70 8.87 19.39
CA ILE A 417 14.55 8.97 18.47
C ILE A 417 14.65 7.90 17.39
N GLY A 418 15.84 7.67 16.82
CA GLY A 418 16.06 6.66 15.81
C GLY A 418 15.75 5.25 16.31
N ARG A 419 16.26 4.90 17.50
CA ARG A 419 15.98 3.59 18.10
C ARG A 419 14.56 3.47 18.64
N ALA A 420 13.91 4.53 19.08
CA ALA A 420 12.52 4.47 19.53
C ALA A 420 11.55 4.16 18.38
N ARG A 421 11.84 4.65 17.16
CA ARG A 421 10.98 4.49 15.98
C ARG A 421 11.19 3.20 15.19
N GLY A 422 12.13 2.35 15.61
CA GLY A 422 12.37 1.03 15.01
C GLY A 422 13.52 0.97 14.01
N GLY A 423 14.43 1.96 14.04
CA GLY A 423 15.72 1.89 13.34
C GLY A 423 16.70 0.91 13.97
#